data_AF-A0A1K1SRM8-F1
#
_entry.id   AF-A0A1K1SRM8-F1
#
_cell.length_a   1.000
_cell.length_b   1.000
_cell.length_c   1.000
_cell.angle_alpha   90.00
_cell.angle_beta   90.00
_cell.angle_gamma   90.00
#
_symmetry.space_group_name_H-M   'P 1'
#
loop_
_entity.id
_entity.type
_entity.pdbx_description
1 polymer ?
#
loop_
_entity_poly.entity_id
_entity_poly.type
_entity_poly.pdbx_seq_one_letter_code
_entity_poly.pdbx_strand_id
1 'polypeptide(L)' 'MKTEELASKIIVQLKDAKDDGAVEALLDASLKEMEISKISLRQLEERLEEVSPLEVDSVQWMNLRYSRIYLRDQEELQEI' A
#
# COMPACT_ATOMS: atom_id res chain seq x y z
N MET A 1 -10.22 -10.48 -11.30
CA MET A 1 -9.08 -9.64 -10.95
C MET A 1 -7.97 -10.55 -10.48
N LYS A 2 -6.83 -10.57 -11.15
CA LYS A 2 -5.67 -11.33 -10.67
C LYS A 2 -5.13 -10.59 -9.43
N THR A 3 -4.66 -11.33 -8.43
CA THR A 3 -4.04 -10.79 -7.19
C THR A 3 -3.06 -9.64 -7.47
N GLU A 4 -2.27 -9.73 -8.53
CA GLU A 4 -1.32 -8.69 -8.96
C GLU A 4 -1.96 -7.38 -9.44
N GLU A 5 -3.17 -7.44 -10.04
CA GLU A 5 -3.89 -6.26 -10.51
C GLU A 5 -4.37 -5.40 -9.34
N LEU A 6 -4.79 -6.04 -8.24
CA LEU A 6 -5.24 -5.33 -7.05
C LEU A 6 -4.08 -4.60 -6.36
N ALA A 7 -2.94 -5.29 -6.14
CA ALA A 7 -1.76 -4.63 -5.57
C ALA A 7 -1.28 -3.45 -6.43
N SER A 8 -1.26 -3.62 -7.76
CA SER A 8 -0.89 -2.54 -8.69
C SER A 8 -1.87 -1.36 -8.62
N LYS A 9 -3.18 -1.64 -8.54
CA LYS A 9 -4.22 -0.62 -8.39
C LYS A 9 -4.05 0.16 -7.09
N ILE A 10 -3.79 -0.53 -5.98
CA ILE A 10 -3.54 0.10 -4.67
C ILE A 10 -2.35 1.06 -4.78
N ILE A 11 -1.23 0.61 -5.36
CA ILE A 11 -0.03 1.46 -5.53
C ILE A 11 -0.33 2.72 -6.33
N VAL A 12 -1.11 2.62 -7.41
CA VAL A 12 -1.53 3.79 -8.19
C VAL A 12 -2.34 4.76 -7.33
N GLN A 13 -3.29 4.27 -6.54
CA GLN A 13 -4.11 5.11 -5.66
C GLN A 13 -3.29 5.80 -4.56
N LEU A 14 -2.28 5.11 -4.01
CA LEU A 14 -1.40 5.66 -2.97
C LEU A 14 -0.53 6.81 -3.50
N LYS A 15 -0.09 6.74 -4.77
CA LYS A 15 0.64 7.84 -5.41
C LYS A 15 -0.18 9.14 -5.42
N ASP A 16 -1.49 9.03 -5.63
CA ASP A 16 -2.39 10.18 -5.75
C ASP A 16 -3.01 10.65 -4.41
N ALA A 17 -2.61 10.03 -3.30
CA ALA A 17 -3.06 10.43 -1.97
C ALA A 17 -2.57 11.86 -1.63
N LYS A 18 -3.45 12.66 -1.02
CA LYS A 18 -3.20 14.09 -0.76
C LYS A 18 -2.37 14.35 0.49
N ASP A 19 -2.45 13.44 1.45
CA ASP A 19 -1.82 13.51 2.76
C ASP A 19 -1.76 12.11 3.38
N ASP A 20 -1.07 12.02 4.52
CA ASP A 20 -0.90 10.78 5.28
C ASP A 20 -2.26 10.17 5.69
N GLY A 21 -3.23 10.98 6.08
CA GLY A 21 -4.57 10.50 6.44
C GLY A 21 -5.33 9.87 5.27
N ALA A 22 -5.15 10.40 4.06
CA ALA A 22 -5.67 9.79 2.84
C ALA A 22 -4.97 8.47 2.50
N VAL A 23 -3.66 8.35 2.78
CA VAL A 23 -2.92 7.09 2.65
C VAL A 23 -3.48 6.03 3.62
N GLU A 24 -3.61 6.35 4.91
CA GLU A 24 -4.16 5.43 5.91
C GLU A 24 -5.56 4.96 5.52
N ALA A 25 -6.46 5.88 5.15
CA ALA A 25 -7.83 5.55 4.78
C ALA A 25 -7.91 4.65 3.52
N LEU A 26 -7.03 4.87 2.54
CA LEU A 26 -6.93 4.01 1.35
C LEU A 26 -6.44 2.62 1.72
N LEU A 27 -5.44 2.51 2.59
CA LEU A 27 -4.90 1.24 3.05
C LEU A 27 -5.95 0.48 3.85
N ASP A 28 -6.63 1.10 4.82
CA ASP A 28 -7.69 0.46 5.60
C ASP A 28 -8.83 -0.10 4.74
N ALA A 29 -9.23 0.63 3.70
CA ALA A 29 -10.21 0.16 2.74
C ALA A 29 -9.66 -1.03 1.91
N SER A 30 -8.40 -0.93 1.50
CA SER A 30 -7.73 -1.95 0.69
C SER A 30 -7.47 -3.24 1.46
N LEU A 31 -7.16 -3.17 2.76
CA LEU A 31 -6.94 -4.34 3.62
C LEU A 31 -8.17 -5.25 3.66
N LYS A 32 -9.37 -4.66 3.73
CA LYS A 32 -10.64 -5.40 3.65
C LYS A 32 -10.82 -6.10 2.29
N GLU A 33 -10.44 -5.43 1.20
CA GLU A 33 -10.51 -6.00 -0.16
C GLU A 33 -9.46 -7.11 -0.36
N MET A 34 -8.27 -6.94 0.24
CA MET A 34 -7.17 -7.89 0.23
C MET A 34 -7.50 -9.17 1.01
N GLU A 35 -8.17 -9.07 2.15
CA GLU A 35 -8.65 -10.22 2.93
C GLU A 35 -9.58 -11.10 2.08
N ILE A 36 -10.55 -10.50 1.39
CA ILE A 36 -11.47 -11.19 0.48
C ILE A 36 -10.72 -11.82 -0.69
N SER A 37 -9.73 -11.10 -1.22
CA SER A 37 -8.95 -11.51 -2.40
C SER A 37 -7.75 -12.41 -2.07
N LYS A 38 -7.55 -12.75 -0.79
CA LYS A 38 -6.43 -13.56 -0.27
C LYS A 38 -5.06 -13.03 -0.67
N ILE A 39 -4.91 -11.71 -0.72
CA ILE A 39 -3.61 -11.05 -0.91
C ILE A 39 -3.02 -10.82 0.47
N SER A 40 -1.78 -11.25 0.69
CA SER A 40 -1.10 -10.95 1.95
C SER A 40 -0.57 -9.52 1.98
N LEU A 41 -0.43 -8.98 3.19
CA LEU A 41 0.26 -7.70 3.44
C LEU A 41 1.64 -7.68 2.79
N ARG A 42 2.42 -8.73 3.02
CA ARG A 42 3.75 -8.93 2.43
C ARG A 42 3.77 -8.83 0.90
N GLN A 43 2.78 -9.35 0.20
CA GLN A 43 2.72 -9.23 -1.27
C GLN A 43 2.56 -7.78 -1.73
N LEU A 44 1.79 -6.97 -0.99
CA LEU A 44 1.67 -5.54 -1.28
C LEU A 44 2.98 -4.80 -0.95
N GLU A 45 3.62 -5.14 0.17
CA GLU A 45 4.92 -4.57 0.53
C GLU A 45 6.01 -4.85 -0.50
N GLU A 46 6.14 -6.09 -0.96
CA GLU A 46 7.09 -6.49 -2.00
C GLU A 46 6.88 -5.66 -3.28
N ARG A 47 5.62 -5.41 -3.67
CA ARG A 47 5.29 -4.56 -4.82
C ARG A 47 5.59 -3.08 -4.59
N LEU A 48 5.41 -2.58 -3.37
CA LEU A 48 5.79 -1.21 -3.02
C LEU A 48 7.32 -1.02 -3.09
N GLU A 49 8.10 -2.06 -2.79
CA GLU A 49 9.56 -2.05 -2.88
C GLU A 49 10.09 -2.06 -4.32
N GLU A 50 9.31 -2.59 -5.26
CA GLU A 50 9.65 -2.58 -6.69
C GLU A 50 9.55 -1.19 -7.33
N VAL A 51 8.82 -0.25 -6.72
CA VAL A 51 8.67 1.10 -7.28
C VAL A 51 9.98 1.87 -7.16
N SER A 52 10.52 2.30 -8.30
CA SER A 52 11.75 3.10 -8.32
C SER A 52 11.47 4.55 -7.90
N PRO A 53 12.31 5.15 -7.03
CA PRO A 53 12.23 6.57 -6.71
C PRO A 53 12.39 7.48 -7.94
N LEU A 54 12.95 6.98 -9.04
CA LEU A 54 13.13 7.73 -10.29
C LEU A 54 11.85 7.80 -11.14
N GLU A 55 10.85 6.99 -10.82
CA GLU A 55 9.58 6.87 -11.58
C GLU A 55 8.44 7.68 -10.95
N VAL A 56 8.70 8.36 -9.84
CA VAL A 56 7.70 9.09 -9.05
C VAL A 56 8.26 10.42 -8.59
N ASP A 57 7.38 11.38 -8.30
CA ASP A 57 7.78 12.65 -7.69
C ASP A 57 8.00 12.51 -6.17
N SER A 58 8.45 13.58 -5.51
CA SER A 58 8.77 13.54 -4.08
C SER A 58 7.56 13.31 -3.18
N VAL A 59 6.37 13.76 -3.58
CA VAL A 59 5.13 13.57 -2.82
C VAL A 59 4.67 12.12 -2.96
N GLN A 60 4.63 11.62 -4.19
CA GLN A 60 4.33 10.22 -4.49
C GLN A 60 5.30 9.27 -3.76
N TRP A 61 6.61 9.57 -3.78
CA TRP A 61 7.59 8.77 -3.06
C TRP A 61 7.36 8.77 -1.55
N MET A 62 7.03 9.93 -0.97
CA MET A 62 6.70 10.06 0.44
C MET A 62 5.48 9.21 0.80
N ASN A 63 4.40 9.27 0.02
CA ASN A 63 3.19 8.47 0.23
C ASN A 63 3.50 6.97 0.22
N LEU A 64 4.28 6.49 -0.75
CA LEU A 64 4.68 5.08 -0.86
C LEU A 64 5.56 4.64 0.32
N ARG A 65 6.47 5.51 0.77
CA ARG A 65 7.32 5.27 1.95
C ARG A 65 6.49 5.19 3.23
N TYR A 66 5.56 6.11 3.41
CA TYR A 66 4.66 6.14 4.55
C TYR A 66 3.73 4.92 4.57
N SER A 67 3.21 4.53 3.40
CA SER A 67 2.39 3.32 3.25
C SER A 67 3.10 2.07 3.81
N ARG A 68 4.40 1.91 3.52
CA ARG A 68 5.18 0.78 4.04
C ARG A 68 5.35 0.80 5.55
N ILE A 69 5.47 1.99 6.14
CA ILE A 69 5.55 2.12 7.61
C ILE A 69 4.21 1.70 8.22
N TYR A 70 3.11 2.25 7.70
CA TYR A 70 1.78 1.93 8.17
C TYR A 70 1.45 0.43 8.07
N LEU A 71 1.78 -0.20 6.93
CA LEU A 71 1.52 -1.63 6.73
C LEU A 71 2.26 -2.52 7.74
N ARG A 72 3.48 -2.16 8.14
CA ARG A 72 4.24 -2.89 9.17
C ARG A 72 3.60 -2.75 10.54
N ASP A 73 3.17 -1.53 10.88
CA ASP A 73 2.46 -1.29 12.13
C ASP A 73 1.15 -2.11 12.19
N GLN A 74 0.45 -2.26 11.06
CA GLN A 74 -0.75 -3.11 10.97
C GLN A 74 -0.42 -4.61 11.08
N GLU A 75 0.67 -5.08 10.49
CA GLU A 75 1.11 -6.47 10.59
C GLU A 75 1.45 -6.83 12.05
N GLU A 76 2.21 -5.98 12.74
CA GLU A 76 2.54 -6.15 14.17
C GLU A 76 1.29 -6.22 15.06
N LEU A 77 0.24 -5.43 14.75
CA LEU A 77 -1.03 -5.46 15.49
C LEU A 77 -1.84 -6.74 15.24
N GLN A 78 -1.68 -7.39 14.09
CA GLN A 78 -2.38 -8.63 13.75
C GLN A 78 -1.72 -9.89 14.33
N GLU A 79 -0.45 -9.81 14.72
CA GLU A 79 0.28 -10.92 15.35
C GLU A 79 0.00 -11.09 16.86
N ILE A 80 -0.85 -10.23 17.46
CA ILE A 80 -1.26 -10.24 18.88
C ILE A 80 -2.65 -10.83 19.06
#